data_AF-A0A530Y7E3-F1
#
_entry.id   AF-A0A530Y7E3-F1
#
_cell.length_a   1.000
_cell.length_b   1.000
_cell.length_c   1.000
_cell.angle_alpha   90.00
_cell.angle_beta   90.00
_cell.angle_gamma   90.00
#
_symmetry.space_group_name_H-M   'P 1'
#
loop_
_entity.id
_entity.type
_entity.pdbx_description
1 polymer ?
#
loop_
_entity_poly.entity_id
_entity_poly.type
_entity_poly.pdbx_seq_one_letter_code
_entity_poly.pdbx_strand_id
1 'polypeptide(L)'
;MTVGAFAAYNFNLRVEGLPLAGTMILAGISAAGFGVVFGLPSLRLRGFYLAVSTLAAQFFVQWALTKFGWFSNDNPSGVISAPHLAVAGLSLDSATGRYLLSVTTVMVLTALVWRLVNSATGRNFIAVRDNETAARVIGVPVLRTKLLAFAISSFIIGIAGVLWAFTYLRTVEPAGFNLDRSFQILFIIIIGGLASIRGAFLGAAFIVVLPLFLSRLGAF
;
A
#
# COMPACT_ATOMS: atom_id res chain seq x y z
N MET A 1 3.82 -2.18 -0.10
CA MET A 1 3.55 -2.13 1.35
C MET A 1 4.83 -2.06 2.15
N THR A 2 5.76 -3.01 1.96
CA THR A 2 7.02 -3.13 2.72
C THR A 2 7.83 -1.83 2.79
N VAL A 3 8.04 -1.16 1.64
CA VAL A 3 8.77 0.12 1.58
C VAL A 3 8.15 1.18 2.49
N GLY A 4 6.81 1.28 2.53
CA GLY A 4 6.12 2.24 3.39
C GLY A 4 6.28 1.92 4.87
N ALA A 5 6.15 0.65 5.27
CA ALA A 5 6.32 0.22 6.65
C ALA A 5 7.74 0.48 7.18
N PHE A 6 8.75 0.10 6.40
CA PHE A 6 10.15 0.34 6.76
C PHE A 6 10.51 1.83 6.72
N ALA A 7 9.98 2.60 5.77
CA ALA A 7 10.16 4.05 5.76
C ALA A 7 9.55 4.71 7.01
N ALA A 8 8.32 4.36 7.39
CA ALA A 8 7.68 4.88 8.59
C ALA A 8 8.49 4.58 9.86
N TYR A 9 9.00 3.35 9.98
CA TYR A 9 9.87 2.95 11.09
C TYR A 9 11.14 3.81 11.15
N ASN A 10 11.82 3.94 10.02
CA ASN A 10 13.06 4.70 9.91
C ASN A 10 12.86 6.22 10.14
N PHE A 11 11.71 6.78 9.79
CA PHE A 11 11.38 8.18 10.09
C PHE A 11 11.08 8.39 11.58
N ASN A 12 10.32 7.49 12.22
CA ASN A 12 10.05 7.57 13.66
C ASN A 12 11.33 7.45 14.49
N LEU A 13 12.30 6.65 14.03
CA LEU A 13 13.57 6.48 14.73
C LEU A 13 14.50 7.67 14.62
N ARG A 14 14.57 8.31 13.44
CA ARG A 14 15.56 9.36 13.17
C ARG A 14 15.05 10.76 13.42
N VAL A 15 13.73 10.95 13.43
CA VAL A 15 13.10 12.24 13.65
C VAL A 15 12.16 12.12 14.83
N GLU A 16 12.65 12.55 15.99
CA GLU A 16 11.88 12.56 17.23
C GLU A 16 10.70 13.54 17.13
N GLY A 17 9.54 13.13 17.64
CA GLY A 17 8.35 13.99 17.73
C GLY A 17 7.55 14.17 16.44
N LEU A 18 7.84 13.42 15.37
CA LEU A 18 6.99 13.47 14.17
C LEU A 18 5.55 13.03 14.50
N PRO A 19 4.54 13.82 14.11
CA PRO A 19 3.16 13.39 14.26
C PRO A 19 2.91 12.16 13.38
N LEU A 20 2.11 11.22 13.87
CA LEU A 20 1.82 9.97 13.17
C LEU A 20 1.24 10.20 11.75
N ALA A 21 0.42 11.24 11.55
CA ALA A 21 -0.05 11.60 10.22
C ALA A 21 1.09 11.98 9.26
N GLY A 22 2.11 12.70 9.77
CA GLY A 22 3.30 13.05 9.00
C GLY A 22 4.12 11.82 8.63
N THR A 23 4.30 10.88 9.56
CA THR A 23 5.04 9.64 9.27
C THR A 23 4.34 8.77 8.24
N MET A 24 3.00 8.68 8.28
CA MET A 24 2.20 7.98 7.27
C MET A 24 2.32 8.63 5.89
N ILE A 25 2.24 9.97 5.81
CA ILE A 25 2.38 10.69 4.53
C ILE A 25 3.79 10.50 3.97
N LEU A 26 4.83 10.67 4.78
CA LEU A 26 6.22 10.46 4.36
C LEU A 26 6.47 9.01 3.91
N ALA A 27 5.92 8.03 4.62
CA ALA A 27 5.97 6.63 4.21
C ALA A 27 5.29 6.38 2.87
N GLY A 28 4.12 6.99 2.65
CA GLY A 28 3.44 6.98 1.37
C GLY A 28 4.28 7.61 0.26
N ILE A 29 4.91 8.76 0.52
CA ILE A 29 5.78 9.46 -0.45
C ILE A 29 7.00 8.58 -0.81
N SER A 30 7.67 8.00 0.19
CA SER A 30 8.80 7.08 -0.05
C SER A 30 8.38 5.87 -0.89
N ALA A 31 7.22 5.29 -0.59
CA ALA A 31 6.66 4.20 -1.39
C ALA A 31 6.31 4.65 -2.81
N ALA A 32 5.76 5.84 -3.00
CA ALA A 32 5.47 6.43 -4.31
C ALA A 32 6.73 6.65 -5.12
N GLY A 33 7.78 7.21 -4.51
CA GLY A 33 9.10 7.39 -5.14
C GLY A 33 9.68 6.07 -5.63
N PHE A 34 9.67 5.05 -4.77
CA PHE A 34 10.11 3.71 -5.14
C PHE A 34 9.24 3.11 -6.27
N GLY A 35 7.91 3.29 -6.18
CA GLY A 35 6.96 2.87 -7.20
C GLY A 35 7.19 3.54 -8.56
N VAL A 36 7.60 4.80 -8.59
CA VAL A 36 7.96 5.52 -9.82
C VAL A 36 9.27 5.01 -10.39
N VAL A 37 10.29 4.80 -9.55
CA VAL A 37 11.60 4.28 -9.97
C VAL A 37 11.47 2.90 -10.62
N PHE A 38 10.69 2.01 -10.01
CA PHE A 38 10.43 0.67 -10.56
C PHE A 38 9.36 0.68 -11.65
N GLY A 39 8.41 1.61 -11.62
CA GLY A 39 7.40 1.77 -12.65
C GLY A 39 8.00 2.25 -13.97
N LEU A 40 9.01 3.13 -13.94
CA LEU A 40 9.63 3.70 -15.14
C LEU A 40 10.16 2.64 -16.14
N PRO A 41 10.94 1.62 -15.75
CA PRO A 41 11.33 0.53 -16.64
C PRO A 41 10.14 -0.36 -17.02
N SER A 42 9.20 -0.62 -16.10
CA SER A 42 8.03 -1.47 -16.38
C SER A 42 7.13 -0.90 -17.48
N LEU A 43 7.13 0.42 -17.71
CA LEU A 43 6.38 1.06 -18.80
C LEU A 43 6.86 0.71 -20.20
N ARG A 44 8.10 0.22 -20.32
CA ARG A 44 8.66 -0.27 -21.60
C ARG A 44 8.21 -1.71 -21.89
N LEU A 45 7.70 -2.42 -20.90
CA LEU A 45 7.29 -3.82 -20.98
C LEU A 45 5.77 -3.92 -21.22
N ARG A 46 5.33 -4.95 -21.94
CA ARG A 46 3.91 -5.20 -22.21
C ARG A 46 3.48 -6.58 -21.71
N GLY A 47 2.23 -6.67 -21.29
CA GLY A 47 1.59 -7.95 -20.90
C GLY A 47 2.33 -8.66 -19.78
N PHE A 48 2.66 -9.93 -20.01
CA PHE A 48 3.29 -10.82 -19.02
C PHE A 48 4.62 -10.27 -18.47
N TYR A 49 5.44 -9.61 -19.30
CA TYR A 49 6.72 -9.05 -18.87
C TYR A 49 6.58 -7.97 -17.78
N LEU A 50 5.48 -7.21 -17.79
CA LEU A 50 5.21 -6.21 -16.76
C LEU A 50 4.92 -6.88 -15.40
N ALA A 51 4.20 -8.01 -15.39
CA ALA A 51 3.92 -8.76 -14.17
C ALA A 51 5.19 -9.41 -13.58
N VAL A 52 6.07 -9.95 -14.44
CA VAL A 52 7.37 -10.49 -14.00
C VAL A 52 8.24 -9.38 -13.39
N SER A 53 8.22 -8.17 -13.95
CA SER A 53 8.97 -7.03 -13.42
C SER A 53 8.51 -6.61 -12.03
N THR A 54 7.20 -6.61 -11.74
CA THR A 54 6.68 -6.25 -10.41
C THR A 54 6.93 -7.34 -9.38
N LEU A 55 6.90 -8.61 -9.80
CA LEU A 55 7.30 -9.74 -8.97
C LEU A 55 8.78 -9.66 -8.60
N ALA A 56 9.66 -9.38 -9.56
CA ALA A 56 11.09 -9.18 -9.31
C ALA A 56 11.34 -8.00 -8.35
N ALA A 57 10.60 -6.90 -8.50
CA ALA A 57 10.68 -5.76 -7.59
C ALA A 57 10.32 -6.16 -6.14
N GLN A 58 9.32 -7.03 -5.94
CA GLN A 58 8.96 -7.52 -4.62
C GLN A 58 10.13 -8.29 -3.96
N PHE A 59 10.72 -9.26 -4.67
CA PHE A 59 11.87 -10.03 -4.15
C PHE A 59 13.10 -9.15 -3.92
N PHE A 60 13.35 -8.19 -4.81
CA PHE A 60 14.45 -7.24 -4.66
C PHE A 60 14.31 -6.40 -3.39
N VAL A 61 13.11 -5.86 -3.11
CA VAL A 61 12.86 -5.10 -1.88
C VAL A 61 13.09 -5.96 -0.65
N GLN A 62 12.57 -7.19 -0.64
CA GLN A 62 12.74 -8.09 0.50
C GLN A 62 14.21 -8.44 0.72
N TRP A 63 14.95 -8.73 -0.36
CA TRP A 63 16.39 -8.97 -0.31
C TRP A 63 17.19 -7.75 0.17
N ALA A 64 16.85 -6.55 -0.30
CA ALA A 64 17.54 -5.33 0.11
C ALA A 64 17.36 -5.06 1.62
N LEU A 65 16.14 -5.27 2.13
CA LEU A 65 15.84 -5.05 3.55
C LEU A 65 16.53 -6.06 4.47
N THR A 66 16.78 -7.29 4.02
CA THR A 66 17.53 -8.28 4.80
C THR A 66 19.04 -8.13 4.65
N LYS A 67 19.52 -7.60 3.52
CA LYS A 67 20.95 -7.44 3.26
C LYS A 67 21.54 -6.20 3.93
N PHE A 68 20.79 -5.10 3.99
CA PHE A 68 21.26 -3.83 4.55
C PHE A 68 20.70 -3.61 5.97
N GLY A 69 21.53 -3.85 6.99
CA GLY A 69 21.17 -3.70 8.41
C GLY A 69 20.67 -2.32 8.81
N TRP A 70 21.05 -1.27 8.06
CA TRP A 70 20.57 0.10 8.23
C TRP A 70 19.04 0.25 8.27
N PHE A 71 18.32 -0.55 7.48
CA PHE A 71 16.85 -0.49 7.47
C PHE A 71 16.22 -1.03 8.75
N SER A 72 16.94 -1.91 9.44
CA SER A 72 16.50 -2.59 10.65
C SER A 72 17.22 -2.11 11.91
N ASN A 73 17.97 -1.01 11.82
CA ASN A 73 18.84 -0.51 12.89
C ASN A 73 19.81 -1.59 13.42
N ASP A 74 20.38 -2.37 12.51
CA ASP A 74 21.34 -3.47 12.76
C ASP A 74 20.85 -4.53 13.76
N ASN A 75 19.52 -4.69 13.87
CA ASN A 75 18.93 -5.75 14.68
C ASN A 75 19.28 -7.13 14.09
N PRO A 76 19.94 -8.04 14.86
CA PRO A 76 20.37 -9.36 14.39
C PRO A 76 19.24 -10.23 13.84
N SER A 77 18.03 -10.09 14.38
CA SER A 77 16.86 -10.88 13.97
C SER A 77 16.14 -10.30 12.75
N GLY A 78 16.41 -9.04 12.40
CA GLY A 78 15.65 -8.30 11.36
C GLY A 78 14.18 -8.04 11.70
N VAL A 79 13.74 -8.38 12.92
CA VAL A 79 12.39 -8.16 13.44
C VAL A 79 12.41 -7.00 14.40
N ILE A 80 11.52 -6.03 14.19
CA ILE A 80 11.54 -4.80 14.96
C ILE A 80 10.18 -4.47 15.53
N SER A 81 10.14 -3.96 16.75
CA SER A 81 8.91 -3.48 17.37
C SER A 81 8.42 -2.22 16.67
N ALA A 82 7.12 -2.18 16.36
CA ALA A 82 6.52 -0.96 15.85
C ALA A 82 6.58 0.14 16.94
N PRO A 83 6.99 1.37 16.59
CA PRO A 83 6.97 2.51 17.51
C PRO A 83 5.56 2.75 18.09
N HIS A 84 5.49 3.28 19.30
CA HIS A 84 4.23 3.65 19.95
C HIS A 84 3.42 4.62 19.08
N LEU A 85 2.12 4.31 18.90
CA LEU A 85 1.23 5.17 18.13
C LEU A 85 0.73 6.30 19.03
N ALA A 86 1.31 7.49 18.91
CA ALA A 86 0.83 8.70 19.56
C ALA A 86 0.40 9.74 18.52
N VAL A 87 -0.79 10.32 18.69
CA VAL A 87 -1.26 11.48 17.90
C VAL A 87 -1.44 12.63 18.88
N ALA A 88 -0.64 13.68 18.74
CA ALA A 88 -0.78 14.92 19.52
C ALA A 88 -0.92 14.69 21.05
N GLY A 89 -0.17 13.74 21.61
CA GLY A 89 -0.18 13.41 23.04
C GLY A 89 -1.22 12.38 23.49
N LEU A 90 -2.13 11.94 22.61
CA LEU A 90 -3.06 10.84 22.88
C LEU A 90 -2.44 9.51 22.45
N SER A 91 -2.29 8.58 23.39
CA SER A 91 -1.85 7.21 23.12
C SER A 91 -2.94 6.42 22.41
N LEU A 92 -2.69 6.05 21.15
CA LEU A 92 -3.58 5.20 20.34
C LEU A 92 -3.21 3.73 20.44
N ASP A 93 -2.51 3.32 21.50
CA ASP A 93 -2.13 1.92 21.70
C ASP A 93 -3.30 1.01 22.10
N SER A 94 -4.43 1.59 22.49
CA SER A 94 -5.65 0.83 22.76
C SER A 94 -6.21 0.21 21.47
N ALA A 95 -6.87 -0.95 21.60
CA ALA A 95 -7.52 -1.62 20.46
C ALA A 95 -8.49 -0.67 19.72
N THR A 96 -9.24 0.13 20.48
CA THR A 96 -10.15 1.16 19.95
C THR A 96 -9.41 2.26 19.21
N GLY A 97 -8.29 2.76 19.75
CA GLY A 97 -7.49 3.81 19.11
C GLY A 97 -6.95 3.39 17.74
N ARG A 98 -6.46 2.16 17.64
CA ARG A 98 -5.95 1.59 16.38
C ARG A 98 -7.05 1.34 15.35
N TYR A 99 -8.20 0.86 15.81
CA TYR A 99 -9.38 0.71 14.97
C TYR A 99 -9.82 2.05 14.40
N LEU A 100 -9.98 3.07 15.25
CA LEU A 100 -10.35 4.42 14.83
C LEU A 100 -9.35 4.98 13.82
N LEU A 101 -8.05 4.87 14.09
CA LEU A 101 -6.99 5.32 13.18
C LEU A 101 -7.04 4.63 11.81
N SER A 102 -7.31 3.32 11.80
CA SER A 102 -7.42 2.54 10.57
C SER A 102 -8.65 2.97 9.76
N VAL A 103 -9.81 3.09 10.41
CA VAL A 103 -11.06 3.53 9.78
C VAL A 103 -10.97 4.96 9.26
N THR A 104 -10.42 5.90 10.05
CA THR A 104 -10.25 7.29 9.60
C THR A 104 -9.32 7.37 8.41
N THR A 105 -8.20 6.62 8.42
CA THR A 105 -7.26 6.60 7.29
C THR A 105 -7.91 6.03 6.04
N VAL A 106 -8.61 4.90 6.14
CA VAL A 106 -9.32 4.28 5.01
C VAL A 106 -10.39 5.21 4.47
N MET A 107 -11.17 5.88 5.34
CA MET A 107 -12.19 6.84 4.95
C MET A 107 -11.58 8.01 4.17
N VAL A 108 -10.51 8.63 4.69
CA VAL A 108 -9.83 9.75 4.04
C VAL A 108 -9.25 9.33 2.68
N LEU A 109 -8.52 8.21 2.61
CA LEU A 109 -7.97 7.71 1.36
C LEU A 109 -9.07 7.39 0.34
N THR A 110 -10.17 6.80 0.79
CA THR A 110 -11.32 6.50 -0.07
C THR A 110 -11.96 7.77 -0.62
N ALA A 111 -12.14 8.81 0.20
CA ALA A 111 -12.65 10.10 -0.25
C ALA A 111 -11.73 10.76 -1.30
N LEU A 112 -10.41 10.70 -1.08
CA LEU A 112 -9.42 11.20 -2.03
C LEU A 112 -9.45 10.44 -3.35
N VAL A 113 -9.49 9.11 -3.31
CA VAL A 113 -9.58 8.26 -4.51
C VAL A 113 -10.90 8.49 -5.24
N TRP A 114 -12.01 8.64 -4.53
CA TRP A 114 -13.31 8.94 -5.14
C TRP A 114 -13.28 10.28 -5.88
N ARG A 115 -12.68 11.32 -5.29
CA ARG A 115 -12.47 12.61 -5.97
C ARG A 115 -11.55 12.47 -7.19
N LEU A 116 -10.49 11.68 -7.08
CA LEU A 116 -9.54 11.44 -8.17
C LEU A 116 -10.20 10.74 -9.37
N VAL A 117 -11.01 9.71 -9.13
CA VAL A 117 -11.70 8.96 -10.19
C VAL A 117 -12.68 9.85 -10.95
N ASN A 118 -13.35 10.79 -10.28
CA ASN A 118 -14.26 11.74 -10.91
C ASN A 118 -13.55 12.93 -11.59
N SER A 119 -12.24 13.08 -11.40
CA SER A 119 -11.45 14.18 -11.97
C SER A 119 -11.04 13.93 -13.43
N ALA A 120 -10.45 14.94 -14.08
CA ALA A 120 -9.85 14.80 -15.41
C ALA A 120 -8.75 13.72 -15.44
N THR A 121 -7.96 13.61 -14.38
CA THR A 121 -6.92 12.57 -14.24
C THR A 121 -7.55 11.17 -14.20
N GLY A 122 -8.69 11.01 -13.53
CA GLY A 122 -9.46 9.76 -13.52
C GLY A 122 -9.95 9.37 -14.90
N ARG A 123 -10.47 10.33 -15.69
CA ARG A 123 -10.86 10.08 -17.09
C ARG A 123 -9.69 9.65 -17.96
N ASN A 124 -8.51 10.24 -17.75
CA ASN A 124 -7.29 9.82 -18.45
C ASN A 124 -6.88 8.38 -18.09
N PHE A 125 -7.05 7.94 -16.83
CA PHE A 125 -6.81 6.55 -16.45
C PHE A 125 -7.75 5.58 -17.17
N ILE A 126 -9.04 5.93 -17.26
CA ILE A 126 -10.04 5.12 -17.97
C ILE A 126 -9.68 5.03 -19.46
N ALA A 127 -9.35 6.16 -20.11
CA ALA A 127 -8.94 6.17 -21.51
C ALA A 127 -7.72 5.28 -21.78
N VAL A 128 -6.68 5.36 -20.93
CA VAL A 128 -5.47 4.52 -21.07
C VAL A 128 -5.77 3.04 -20.80
N ARG A 129 -6.71 2.74 -19.89
CA ARG A 129 -7.13 1.37 -19.57
C ARG A 129 -7.87 0.74 -20.75
N ASP A 130 -8.77 1.48 -21.39
CA ASP A 130 -9.65 0.94 -22.43
C ASP A 130 -8.87 0.73 -23.74
N ASN A 131 -8.09 1.72 -24.20
CA ASN A 131 -7.18 1.54 -25.33
C ASN A 131 -6.04 2.57 -25.32
N GLU A 132 -4.82 2.11 -25.04
CA GLU A 132 -3.62 2.94 -24.99
C GLU A 132 -3.33 3.68 -26.30
N THR A 133 -3.53 3.01 -27.44
CA THR A 133 -3.27 3.59 -28.76
C THR A 133 -4.29 4.69 -29.06
N ALA A 134 -5.57 4.44 -28.79
CA ALA A 134 -6.63 5.44 -28.99
C ALA A 134 -6.44 6.65 -28.06
N ALA A 135 -6.09 6.42 -26.78
CA ALA A 135 -5.82 7.48 -25.81
C ALA A 135 -4.67 8.41 -26.29
N ARG A 136 -3.65 7.85 -26.95
CA ARG A 136 -2.54 8.63 -27.50
C ARG A 136 -2.97 9.50 -28.67
N VAL A 137 -3.87 9.02 -29.53
CA VAL A 137 -4.39 9.78 -30.69
C VAL A 137 -5.18 11.00 -30.24
N ILE A 138 -5.97 10.89 -29.16
CA ILE A 138 -6.73 12.01 -28.59
C ILE A 138 -5.89 12.92 -27.67
N GLY A 139 -4.57 12.77 -27.65
CA GLY A 139 -3.65 13.65 -26.93
C GLY A 139 -3.43 13.35 -25.44
N VAL A 140 -3.90 12.20 -24.91
CA VAL A 140 -3.63 11.83 -23.51
C VAL A 140 -2.16 11.43 -23.35
N PRO A 141 -1.41 12.04 -22.41
CA PRO A 141 -0.01 11.71 -22.19
C PRO A 141 0.15 10.36 -21.47
N VAL A 142 0.03 9.25 -22.21
CA VAL A 142 0.02 7.87 -21.70
C VAL A 142 1.12 7.59 -20.67
N LEU A 143 2.37 8.00 -20.96
CA LEU A 143 3.50 7.76 -20.07
C LEU A 143 3.28 8.42 -18.69
N ARG A 144 2.91 9.69 -18.68
CA ARG A 144 2.65 10.45 -17.44
C ARG A 144 1.46 9.87 -16.70
N THR A 145 0.40 9.51 -17.43
CA THR A 145 -0.80 8.89 -16.85
C THR A 145 -0.47 7.56 -16.18
N LYS A 146 0.30 6.67 -16.80
CA LYS A 146 0.69 5.41 -16.15
C LYS A 146 1.64 5.63 -14.96
N LEU A 147 2.62 6.54 -15.06
CA LEU A 147 3.50 6.88 -13.93
C LEU A 147 2.72 7.43 -12.74
N LEU A 148 1.75 8.32 -12.98
CA LEU A 148 0.87 8.83 -11.92
C LEU A 148 0.04 7.71 -11.29
N ALA A 149 -0.48 6.77 -12.09
CA ALA A 149 -1.20 5.61 -11.57
C ALA A 149 -0.30 4.75 -10.67
N PHE A 150 0.96 4.49 -11.06
CA PHE A 150 1.94 3.80 -10.22
C PHE A 150 2.24 4.58 -8.94
N ALA A 151 2.53 5.88 -9.04
CA ALA A 151 2.86 6.72 -7.88
C ALA A 151 1.72 6.74 -6.85
N ILE A 152 0.48 6.98 -7.29
CA ILE A 152 -0.70 7.06 -6.42
C ILE A 152 -1.01 5.69 -5.80
N SER A 153 -0.93 4.61 -6.58
CA SER A 153 -1.15 3.25 -6.06
C SER A 153 -0.09 2.88 -5.02
N SER A 154 1.18 3.20 -5.29
CA SER A 154 2.29 2.96 -4.38
C SER A 154 2.21 3.83 -3.11
N PHE A 155 1.71 5.06 -3.21
CA PHE A 155 1.43 5.92 -2.06
C PHE A 155 0.38 5.28 -1.13
N ILE A 156 -0.77 4.89 -1.69
CA ILE A 156 -1.89 4.30 -0.94
C ILE A 156 -1.45 2.97 -0.29
N ILE A 157 -0.80 2.08 -1.05
CA ILE A 157 -0.34 0.79 -0.53
C ILE A 157 0.85 0.95 0.45
N GLY A 158 1.60 2.05 0.37
CA GLY A 158 2.63 2.42 1.32
C GLY A 158 2.03 2.72 2.69
N ILE A 159 1.00 3.58 2.71
CA ILE A 159 0.22 3.89 3.92
C ILE A 159 -0.44 2.63 4.49
N ALA A 160 -1.03 1.78 3.63
CA ALA A 160 -1.59 0.51 4.04
C ALA A 160 -0.54 -0.42 4.70
N GLY A 161 0.71 -0.35 4.24
CA GLY A 161 1.83 -1.06 4.88
C GLY A 161 2.13 -0.57 6.30
N VAL A 162 2.03 0.73 6.55
CA VAL A 162 2.17 1.31 7.90
C VAL A 162 1.05 0.80 8.80
N LEU A 163 -0.20 0.87 8.34
CA LEU A 163 -1.33 0.32 9.10
C LEU A 163 -1.13 -1.17 9.41
N TRP A 164 -0.73 -1.96 8.42
CA TRP A 164 -0.48 -3.39 8.59
C TRP A 164 0.59 -3.67 9.66
N ALA A 165 1.75 -3.03 9.57
CA ALA A 165 2.85 -3.28 10.49
C ALA A 165 2.58 -2.69 11.90
N PHE A 166 2.04 -1.48 11.98
CA PHE A 166 1.99 -0.74 13.24
C PHE A 166 0.70 -1.05 14.02
N THR A 167 -0.44 -1.21 13.33
CA THR A 167 -1.72 -1.44 14.00
C THR A 167 -2.03 -2.93 14.20
N TYR A 168 -1.73 -3.76 13.19
CA TYR A 168 -2.11 -5.17 13.16
C TYR A 168 -0.99 -6.07 13.73
N LEU A 169 0.17 -6.11 13.08
CA LEU A 169 1.30 -6.96 13.51
C LEU A 169 2.01 -6.47 14.77
N ARG A 170 2.07 -5.13 14.95
CA ARG A 170 2.88 -4.45 15.99
C ARG A 170 4.38 -4.69 15.84
N THR A 171 4.79 -5.23 14.71
CA THR A 171 6.17 -5.52 14.36
C THR A 171 6.39 -5.20 12.89
N VAL A 172 7.62 -4.83 12.58
CA VAL A 172 8.12 -4.61 11.24
C VAL A 172 9.17 -5.68 10.98
N GLU A 173 8.84 -6.60 10.08
CA GLU A 173 9.77 -7.61 9.59
C GLU A 173 9.57 -7.82 8.09
N PRO A 174 10.61 -8.17 7.32
CA PRO A 174 10.46 -8.40 5.88
C PRO A 174 9.53 -9.57 5.56
N ALA A 175 9.52 -10.62 6.41
CA ALA A 175 8.68 -11.80 6.26
C ALA A 175 7.18 -11.52 6.46
N GLY A 176 6.79 -10.39 7.07
CA GLY A 176 5.39 -9.99 7.21
C GLY A 176 4.74 -9.55 5.88
N PHE A 177 5.53 -9.43 4.80
CA PHE A 177 5.12 -8.93 3.50
C PHE A 177 5.42 -9.93 2.36
N ASN A 178 4.98 -11.17 2.54
CA ASN A 178 5.19 -12.26 1.57
C ASN A 178 4.24 -12.18 0.37
N LEU A 179 4.53 -13.01 -0.63
CA LEU A 179 3.75 -13.12 -1.86
C LEU A 179 2.29 -13.53 -1.63
N ASP A 180 2.03 -14.37 -0.62
CA ASP A 180 0.66 -14.76 -0.26
C ASP A 180 -0.20 -13.55 0.12
N ARG A 181 0.40 -12.54 0.76
CA ARG A 181 -0.28 -11.28 1.09
C ARG A 181 -0.62 -10.48 -0.17
N SER A 182 0.33 -10.41 -1.10
CA SER A 182 0.12 -9.77 -2.41
C SER A 182 -1.01 -10.47 -3.19
N PHE A 183 -1.02 -11.80 -3.21
CA PHE A 183 -2.08 -12.58 -3.85
C PHE A 183 -3.42 -12.42 -3.15
N GLN A 184 -3.47 -12.39 -1.81
CA GLN A 184 -4.72 -12.15 -1.11
C GLN A 184 -5.33 -10.79 -1.47
N ILE A 185 -4.52 -9.72 -1.53
CA ILE A 185 -4.98 -8.39 -1.95
C ILE A 185 -5.44 -8.40 -3.41
N LEU A 186 -4.72 -9.11 -4.28
CA LEU A 186 -5.12 -9.29 -5.67
C LEU A 186 -6.49 -9.99 -5.79
N PHE A 187 -6.70 -11.08 -5.06
CA PHE A 187 -7.97 -11.81 -5.05
C PHE A 187 -9.13 -10.97 -4.51
N ILE A 188 -8.90 -10.14 -3.47
CA ILE A 188 -9.89 -9.20 -2.96
C ILE A 188 -10.42 -8.31 -4.10
N ILE A 189 -9.52 -7.79 -4.92
CA ILE A 189 -9.88 -6.88 -6.01
C ILE A 189 -10.50 -7.63 -7.19
N ILE A 190 -10.00 -8.83 -7.53
CA ILE A 190 -10.56 -9.65 -8.62
C ILE A 190 -12.01 -10.07 -8.29
N ILE A 191 -12.24 -10.60 -7.08
CA ILE A 191 -13.57 -11.05 -6.65
C ILE A 191 -14.51 -9.87 -6.42
N GLY A 192 -14.01 -8.78 -5.83
CA GLY A 192 -14.78 -7.57 -5.57
C GLY A 192 -15.13 -6.76 -6.83
N GLY A 193 -14.27 -6.79 -7.85
CA GLY A 193 -14.44 -6.11 -9.13
C GLY A 193 -13.40 -5.02 -9.39
N LEU A 194 -12.61 -5.18 -10.45
CA LEU A 194 -11.46 -4.34 -10.84
C LEU A 194 -11.79 -2.87 -11.18
N ALA A 195 -13.05 -2.53 -11.44
CA ALA A 195 -13.47 -1.21 -11.91
C ALA A 195 -14.31 -0.40 -10.90
N SER A 196 -14.50 -0.89 -9.67
CA SER A 196 -15.40 -0.27 -8.70
C SER A 196 -14.77 -0.14 -7.32
N ILE A 197 -14.79 1.08 -6.76
CA ILE A 197 -14.37 1.34 -5.37
C ILE A 197 -15.24 0.53 -4.39
N ARG A 198 -16.56 0.47 -4.63
CA ARG A 198 -17.49 -0.33 -3.80
C ARG A 198 -17.19 -1.82 -3.89
N GLY A 199 -16.78 -2.27 -5.08
CA GLY A 199 -16.34 -3.64 -5.31
C GLY A 199 -15.17 -4.05 -4.43
N ALA A 200 -14.15 -3.20 -4.29
CA ALA A 200 -13.01 -3.46 -3.41
C ALA A 200 -13.42 -3.69 -1.95
N PHE A 201 -14.40 -2.93 -1.43
CA PHE A 201 -14.93 -3.13 -0.08
C PHE A 201 -15.71 -4.44 0.06
N LEU A 202 -16.54 -4.78 -0.92
CA LEU A 202 -17.29 -6.05 -0.92
C LEU A 202 -16.35 -7.27 -1.00
N GLY A 203 -15.33 -7.20 -1.86
CA GLY A 203 -14.30 -8.24 -1.95
C GLY A 203 -13.52 -8.41 -0.65
N ALA A 204 -13.19 -7.31 0.03
CA ALA A 204 -12.51 -7.34 1.32
C ALA A 204 -13.43 -7.94 2.40
N ALA A 205 -14.70 -7.57 2.43
CA ALA A 205 -15.69 -8.16 3.33
C ALA A 205 -15.82 -9.68 3.09
N PHE A 206 -15.86 -10.11 1.82
CA PHE A 206 -15.98 -11.52 1.51
C PHE A 206 -14.72 -12.32 1.88
N ILE A 207 -13.52 -11.87 1.50
CA ILE A 207 -12.30 -12.67 1.73
C ILE A 207 -11.81 -12.59 3.17
N VAL A 208 -12.02 -11.47 3.86
CA VAL A 208 -11.51 -11.27 5.22
C VAL A 208 -12.58 -11.53 6.27
N VAL A 209 -13.77 -10.95 6.12
CA VAL A 209 -14.81 -11.02 7.16
C VAL A 209 -15.53 -12.37 7.15
N LEU A 210 -15.77 -12.98 5.97
CA LEU A 210 -16.47 -14.26 5.91
C LEU A 210 -15.75 -15.39 6.66
N PRO A 211 -14.43 -15.65 6.48
CA PRO A 211 -13.75 -16.70 7.24
C PRO A 211 -13.73 -16.40 8.74
N LEU A 212 -13.59 -15.14 9.12
CA LEU A 212 -13.68 -14.68 10.51
C LEU A 212 -15.06 -14.98 11.11
N PHE A 213 -16.13 -14.69 10.37
CA PHE A 213 -17.50 -14.99 10.79
C PHE A 213 -17.76 -16.49 10.91
N LEU A 214 -17.35 -17.27 9.91
CA LEU A 214 -17.47 -18.73 9.93
C LEU A 214 -16.68 -19.36 11.10
N SER A 215 -15.48 -18.87 11.38
CA SER A 215 -14.68 -19.36 12.52
C SER A 215 -15.34 -19.07 13.87
N ARG A 216 -16.10 -17.98 13.98
CA ARG A 216 -16.83 -17.62 15.20
C ARG A 216 -18.09 -18.46 15.35
N LEU A 217 -18.77 -18.78 14.25
CA LEU A 217 -19.94 -19.66 14.25
C LEU A 217 -19.57 -21.12 14.52
N GLY A 218 -18.49 -21.63 13.91
CA GLY A 218 -18.02 -23.01 14.11
C GLY A 218 -17.27 -23.24 15.42
N ALA A 219 -17.07 -22.19 16.23
CA ALA A 219 -16.52 -22.28 17.59
C ALA A 219 -17.61 -22.47 18.68
N PHE A 220 -18.88 -22.60 18.27
CA PHE A 220 -20.00 -23.02 19.11
C PHE A 220 -20.35 -24.49 18.88
#